data_AF-A0ABD0QA92-F1
#
_entry.id   AF-A0ABD0QA92-F1
#
_cell.length_a   1.000
_cell.length_b   1.000
_cell.length_c   1.000
_cell.angle_alpha   90.00
_cell.angle_beta   90.00
_cell.angle_gamma   90.00
#
_symmetry.space_group_name_H-M   'P 1'
#
loop_
_entity.id
_entity.type
_entity.pdbx_description
1 polymer ?
#
loop_
_entity_poly.entity_id
_entity_poly.type
_entity_poly.pdbx_seq_one_letter_code
_entity_poly.pdbx_strand_id
1 'polypeptide(L)' 'DIIEKQVQEGLIAPEIREKISFVLLRKHRHQTKKPIHRSLADIGKSSPS' A
#
# COMPACT_ATOMS: atom_id res chain seq x y z
N ASP A 1 10.96 -14.00 -7.29
CA ASP A 1 10.91 -12.54 -7.49
C ASP A 1 10.01 -12.27 -8.69
N ILE A 2 8.90 -11.55 -8.50
CA ILE A 2 7.84 -11.42 -9.54
C ILE A 2 8.32 -10.55 -10.71
N ILE A 3 9.12 -9.53 -10.40
CA ILE A 3 9.64 -8.59 -11.39
C ILE A 3 10.69 -9.29 -12.27
N GLU A 4 11.56 -10.09 -11.65
CA GLU A 4 12.61 -10.83 -12.36
C GLU A 4 12.02 -11.80 -13.39
N LYS A 5 10.95 -12.51 -13.01
CA LYS A 5 10.24 -13.40 -13.92
C LYS A 5 9.64 -12.64 -15.11
N GLN A 6 9.05 -11.47 -14.88
CA GLN A 6 8.44 -10.65 -15.94
C GLN A 6 9.48 -10.04 -16.89
N VAL A 7 10.69 -9.75 -16.41
CA VAL A 7 11.83 -9.35 -17.26
C VAL A 7 12.30 -10.52 -18.12
N GLN A 8 12.41 -11.72 -17.54
CA GLN A 8 12.78 -12.94 -18.26
C GLN A 8 11.77 -13.33 -19.34
N GLU A 9 10.48 -13.13 -19.08
CA GLU A 9 9.40 -13.35 -20.06
C GLU A 9 9.32 -12.25 -21.13
N GLY A 10 10.15 -11.20 -21.05
CA GLY A 10 10.17 -10.09 -22.01
C GLY A 10 8.97 -9.15 -21.89
N LEU A 11 8.16 -9.27 -20.84
CA LEU A 11 7.00 -8.42 -20.59
C LEU A 11 7.39 -7.04 -20.04
N ILE A 12 8.59 -6.94 -19.47
CA ILE A 12 9.12 -5.73 -18.84
C ILE A 12 10.57 -5.54 -19.30
N ALA A 13 10.88 -4.34 -19.79
CA ALA A 13 12.25 -3.99 -20.15
C ALA A 13 13.15 -3.94 -18.89
N PRO A 14 14.39 -4.45 -18.93
CA PRO A 14 15.29 -4.45 -17.78
C PRO A 14 15.50 -3.05 -17.19
N GLU A 15 15.55 -2.01 -18.02
CA GLU A 15 15.75 -0.62 -17.59
C GLU A 15 14.64 -0.07 -16.67
N ILE A 16 13.41 -0.59 -16.74
CA ILE A 16 12.28 -0.10 -15.91
C ILE A 16 12.09 -0.89 -14.62
N ARG A 17 12.83 -1.98 -14.41
CA ARG A 17 12.77 -2.84 -13.21
C ARG A 17 12.83 -2.04 -11.91
N GLU A 18 13.83 -1.18 -11.79
CA GLU A 18 14.09 -0.42 -10.54
C GLU A 18 12.97 0.58 -10.24
N LYS A 19 12.41 1.21 -11.27
CA LYS A 19 11.26 2.12 -11.15
C LYS A 19 10.01 1.39 -10.66
N ILE A 20 9.75 0.18 -11.16
CA ILE A 20 8.61 -0.62 -10.72
C ILE A 20 8.79 -1.06 -9.27
N SER A 21 9.98 -1.57 -8.92
CA SER A 21 10.30 -1.94 -7.54
C SER A 21 10.11 -0.76 -6.59
N PHE A 22 10.58 0.44 -6.95
CA PHE A 22 10.36 1.65 -6.15
C PHE A 22 8.88 1.95 -5.94
N VAL A 23 8.06 1.90 -7.00
CA VAL A 23 6.63 2.24 -6.91
C VAL A 23 5.84 1.21 -6.11
N LEU A 24 6.17 -0.08 -6.21
CA LEU A 24 5.49 -1.15 -5.48
C LEU A 24 5.85 -1.19 -4.00
N LEU A 25 7.10 -0.86 -3.67
CA LEU A 25 7.62 -0.96 -2.30
C LEU A 25 7.57 0.36 -1.52
N ARG A 26 7.27 1.50 -2.18
CA ARG A 26 7.11 2.77 -1.46
C ARG A 26 5.93 2.70 -0.49
N LYS A 27 6.04 3.43 0.61
CA LYS A 27 4.94 3.57 1.58
C LYS A 27 3.68 4.07 0.89
N HIS A 28 2.61 3.29 0.95
CA HIS A 28 1.28 3.73 0.52
C HIS A 28 0.64 4.56 1.62
N ARG A 29 0.31 5.82 1.33
CA ARG A 29 -0.41 6.67 2.27
C ARG A 29 -1.89 6.31 2.24
N HIS A 30 -2.35 5.62 3.27
CA HIS A 30 -3.77 5.40 3.46
C HIS A 30 -4.46 6.72 3.83
N GLN A 31 -5.55 7.03 3.15
CA GLN A 31 -6.40 8.13 3.56
C GLN A 31 -7.09 7.77 4.87
N THR A 32 -6.66 8.38 5.96
CA THR A 32 -7.35 8.29 7.25
C THR A 32 -8.14 9.58 7.46
N LYS A 33 -9.31 9.70 6.83
CA LYS A 33 -10.28 10.69 7.33
C LYS A 33 -10.59 10.26 8.76
N LYS A 34 -10.53 11.19 9.74
CA LYS A 34 -11.21 10.95 11.02
C LYS A 34 -12.68 10.74 10.66
N PRO A 35 -13.25 9.56 10.86
CA PRO A 35 -14.66 9.39 10.58
C PRO A 35 -15.41 10.35 11.50
N ILE A 36 -16.36 11.12 10.95
CA ILE A 36 -17.22 12.04 11.70
C ILE A 36 -18.00 11.26 12.78
N HIS A 37 -18.16 9.96 12.55
CA HIS A 37 -18.69 9.00 13.49
C HIS A 37 -17.59 8.08 14.00
N ARG A 38 -17.67 7.72 15.27
CA ARG A 38 -16.86 6.68 15.89
C ARG A 38 -16.94 5.39 15.06
N SER A 39 -15.82 4.72 14.79
CA SER A 39 -15.83 3.43 14.11
C SER A 39 -16.74 2.45 14.85
N LEU A 40 -17.43 1.56 14.14
CA LEU A 40 -18.23 0.49 14.77
C LEU A 40 -17.37 -0.34 15.74
N ALA A 41 -16.08 -0.54 15.42
CA ALA A 41 -15.12 -1.24 16.28
C ALA A 41 -14.76 -0.48 17.58
N ASP A 42 -15.15 0.78 17.70
CA ASP A 42 -14.92 1.62 18.86
C ASP A 42 -16.22 1.91 19.64
N ILE A 43 -17.38 1.43 19.18
CA ILE A 43 -18.63 1.47 19.95
C ILE A 43 -18.44 0.63 21.22
N GLY A 44 -18.58 1.26 22.38
CA GLY A 44 -18.49 0.60 23.70
C GLY A 44 -17.21 0.84 24.49
N LYS A 45 -16.15 1.42 23.90
CA LYS A 45 -14.99 1.89 24.69
C LYS A 45 -15.40 3.20 25.38
N SER A 46 -15.30 3.31 26.71
CA SER A 46 -15.52 4.60 27.38
C SER A 46 -14.52 5.64 26.85
N SER A 47 -14.96 6.87 26.61
CA SER A 47 -14.02 7.97 26.38
C SER A 47 -13.21 8.16 27.67
N PRO A 48 -11.87 8.28 27.61
CA PRO A 48 -11.12 8.68 28.78
C PRO A 48 -11.56 10.11 29.15
N SER A 49 -11.99 10.28 30.40
CA SER A 49 -12.32 11.58 31.00
C SER A 49 -11.11 12.49 31.08
#